data_AF-A0A6M3MAH6-F1
#
_entry.id   AF-A0A6M3MAH6-F1
#
_cell.length_a   1.000
_cell.length_b   1.000
_cell.length_c   1.000
_cell.angle_alpha   90.00
_cell.angle_beta   90.00
_cell.angle_gamma   90.00
#
_symmetry.space_group_name_H-M   'P 1'
#
loop_
_entity.id
_entity.type
_entity.pdbx_description
1 polymer ?
#
loop_
_entity_poly.entity_id
_entity_poly.type
_entity_poly.pdbx_seq_one_letter_code
_entity_poly.pdbx_strand_id
1 'polypeptide(L)'
;MIFLIIVYRRIIYGTDLFEPVKQRYSEHYRKTRINNYIEKVSKQPVDVQKMVFKEGLILTAVLSIMFLLAAKAVFLTAVASGSMYPTYNKDDLVLMQNIDGIYMPGDIIMFKRPDTSLPVTHRITSITEEGIRTAGDATGQMDWWKVKKEDIFGKAILINGKPVVIKEYGRFFIIENKEQDFGPFGKDYRNYFLFIEVIKVYGYVIAVLSLFLYILLTKKAMAK
;
A
#
# COMPACT_ATOMS: atom_id res chain seq x y z
N MET A 1 1.92 -19.91 -69.82
CA MET A 1 0.83 -19.24 -69.09
C MET A 1 1.14 -19.02 -67.60
N ILE A 2 1.54 -20.06 -66.85
CA ILE A 2 1.87 -19.97 -65.41
C ILE A 2 3.02 -18.98 -65.12
N PHE A 3 4.07 -18.98 -65.95
CA PHE A 3 5.22 -18.07 -65.80
C PHE A 3 4.83 -16.58 -65.95
N LEU A 4 3.94 -16.27 -66.90
CA LEU A 4 3.41 -14.92 -67.11
C LEU A 4 2.60 -14.43 -65.90
N ILE A 5 1.83 -15.32 -65.27
CA ILE A 5 1.06 -15.03 -64.05
C ILE A 5 2.00 -14.73 -62.87
N ILE A 6 3.09 -15.46 -62.73
CA ILE A 6 4.09 -15.27 -61.66
C ILE A 6 4.80 -13.92 -61.81
N VAL A 7 5.23 -13.57 -63.03
CA VAL A 7 5.91 -12.31 -63.32
C VAL A 7 4.96 -11.12 -63.17
N TYR A 8 3.74 -11.21 -63.70
CA TYR A 8 2.72 -10.17 -63.56
C TYR A 8 2.41 -9.87 -62.10
N ARG A 9 2.23 -10.91 -61.26
CA ARG A 9 1.92 -10.75 -59.85
C ARG A 9 3.07 -10.14 -59.05
N ARG A 10 4.32 -10.48 -59.38
CA ARG A 10 5.53 -9.91 -58.76
C ARG A 10 5.75 -8.44 -59.14
N ILE A 11 5.46 -8.04 -60.38
CA ILE A 11 5.60 -6.66 -60.85
C ILE A 11 4.48 -5.75 -60.32
N ILE A 12 3.22 -6.20 -60.34
CA ILE A 12 2.06 -5.36 -59.97
C ILE A 12 1.86 -5.29 -58.45
N TYR A 13 2.00 -6.41 -57.74
CA TYR A 13 1.69 -6.49 -56.31
C TYR A 13 2.92 -6.57 -55.40
N GLY A 14 4.13 -6.59 -55.97
CA GLY A 14 5.40 -6.62 -55.21
C GLY A 14 5.63 -7.85 -54.34
N THR A 15 4.74 -8.84 -54.35
CA THR A 15 4.75 -10.01 -53.45
C THR A 15 5.26 -11.25 -54.18
N ASP A 16 6.19 -11.98 -53.56
CA ASP A 16 6.74 -13.21 -54.12
C ASP A 16 5.71 -14.35 -53.96
N LEU A 17 5.45 -15.15 -54.99
CA LEU A 17 4.42 -16.21 -54.96
C LEU A 17 4.62 -17.19 -53.79
N PHE A 18 5.87 -17.37 -53.37
CA PHE A 18 6.29 -18.28 -52.31
C PHE A 18 6.40 -17.61 -50.92
N GLU A 19 6.10 -16.32 -50.76
CA GLU A 19 6.08 -15.66 -49.44
C GLU A 19 5.20 -16.40 -48.43
N PRO A 20 3.95 -16.79 -48.74
CA PRO A 20 3.09 -17.48 -47.78
C PRO A 20 3.68 -18.83 -47.35
N VAL A 21 4.35 -19.53 -48.27
CA VAL A 21 4.99 -20.82 -48.01
C VAL A 21 6.24 -20.64 -47.14
N LYS A 22 7.05 -19.62 -47.44
CA LYS A 22 8.26 -19.28 -46.69
C LYS A 22 7.94 -18.81 -45.27
N GLN A 23 6.87 -18.02 -45.11
CA GLN A 23 6.37 -17.59 -43.82
C GLN A 23 5.88 -18.78 -42.98
N ARG A 24 5.10 -19.69 -43.58
CA ARG A 24 4.61 -20.91 -42.91
C ARG A 24 5.74 -21.86 -42.49
N TYR A 25 6.77 -22.01 -43.32
CA TYR A 25 7.97 -22.76 -42.96
C TYR A 25 8.74 -22.12 -41.80
N SER A 26 8.88 -20.79 -41.82
CA SER A 26 9.57 -20.05 -40.75
C SER A 26 8.83 -20.14 -39.41
N GLU A 27 7.49 -20.11 -39.43
CA GLU A 27 6.66 -20.26 -38.25
C GLU A 27 6.77 -21.66 -37.67
N HIS A 28 6.73 -22.70 -38.52
CA HIS A 28 6.92 -24.08 -38.10
C HIS A 28 8.30 -24.26 -37.43
N TYR A 29 9.37 -23.76 -38.05
CA TYR A 29 10.72 -23.86 -37.51
C TYR A 29 10.87 -23.12 -36.18
N ARG A 30 10.27 -21.93 -36.07
CA ARG A 30 10.23 -21.15 -34.82
C ARG A 30 9.49 -21.90 -33.71
N LYS A 31 8.34 -22.50 -34.03
CA LYS A 31 7.53 -23.28 -33.07
C LYS A 31 8.28 -24.51 -32.57
N THR A 32 8.98 -25.23 -33.45
CA THR A 32 9.80 -26.38 -33.10
C THR A 32 10.99 -26.00 -32.22
N ARG A 33 11.68 -24.88 -32.52
CA ARG A 33 12.77 -24.37 -31.67
C ARG A 33 12.29 -23.98 -30.27
N ILE A 34 11.14 -23.30 -30.18
CA ILE A 34 10.54 -22.93 -28.90
C ILE A 34 10.15 -24.19 -28.11
N ASN A 35 9.51 -25.16 -28.74
CA ASN A 35 9.12 -26.42 -28.09
C ASN A 35 10.33 -27.19 -27.57
N ASN A 36 11.40 -27.30 -28.35
CA ASN A 36 12.63 -27.98 -27.93
C ASN A 36 13.33 -27.24 -26.78
N TYR A 37 13.28 -25.90 -26.77
CA TYR A 37 13.79 -25.11 -25.65
C TYR A 37 12.95 -25.32 -24.38
N ILE A 38 11.62 -25.29 -24.49
CA ILE A 38 10.69 -25.56 -23.38
C ILE A 38 10.92 -26.97 -22.83
N GLU A 39 11.07 -27.97 -23.70
CA GLU A 39 11.33 -29.36 -23.30
C GLU A 39 12.70 -29.50 -22.60
N LYS A 40 13.71 -28.77 -23.06
CA LYS A 40 15.03 -28.76 -22.43
C LYS A 40 15.01 -28.09 -21.06
N VAL A 41 14.27 -26.98 -20.91
CA VAL A 41 14.06 -26.29 -19.63
C VAL A 41 13.21 -27.13 -18.67
N SER A 42 12.16 -27.79 -19.16
CA SER A 42 11.30 -28.65 -18.33
C SER A 42 12.01 -29.91 -17.83
N LYS A 43 13.04 -30.37 -18.56
CA LYS A 43 13.87 -31.52 -18.20
C LYS A 43 15.04 -31.16 -17.27
N GLN A 44 15.30 -29.89 -16.99
CA GLN A 44 16.31 -29.52 -15.99
C GLN A 44 15.80 -29.89 -14.59
N PRO A 45 16.61 -30.58 -13.76
CA PRO A 45 16.22 -30.90 -12.40
C PRO A 45 16.02 -29.60 -11.62
N VAL A 46 14.84 -29.45 -11.02
CA VAL A 46 14.53 -28.31 -10.18
C VAL A 46 15.46 -28.35 -8.96
N ASP A 47 16.23 -27.28 -8.79
CA ASP A 47 17.08 -27.09 -7.62
C ASP A 47 16.19 -26.82 -6.40
N VAL A 48 15.88 -27.88 -5.66
CA VAL A 48 14.96 -27.85 -4.50
C VAL A 48 15.40 -26.80 -3.47
N GLN A 49 16.71 -26.61 -3.27
CA GLN A 49 17.21 -25.62 -2.31
C GLN A 49 16.89 -24.19 -2.76
N LYS A 50 17.11 -23.85 -4.03
CA LYS A 50 16.76 -22.53 -4.57
C LYS A 50 15.26 -22.29 -4.56
N MET A 51 14.45 -23.32 -4.84
CA MET A 51 13.00 -23.23 -4.78
C MET A 51 12.52 -22.94 -3.35
N VAL A 52 12.96 -23.73 -2.37
CA VAL A 52 12.60 -23.54 -0.96
C VAL A 52 13.04 -22.16 -0.47
N PHE A 53 14.24 -21.70 -0.82
CA PHE A 53 14.71 -20.37 -0.46
C PHE A 53 13.84 -19.25 -1.05
N LYS A 54 13.51 -19.34 -2.34
CA LYS A 54 12.65 -18.37 -3.04
C LYS A 54 11.25 -18.31 -2.42
N GLU A 55 10.59 -19.45 -2.23
CA GLU A 55 9.24 -19.49 -1.65
C GLU A 55 9.25 -19.04 -0.19
N GLY A 56 10.31 -19.37 0.57
CA GLY A 56 10.52 -18.87 1.92
C GLY A 56 10.65 -17.34 1.97
N LEU A 57 11.41 -16.74 1.06
CA LEU A 57 11.57 -15.29 0.97
C LEU A 57 10.25 -14.58 0.64
N ILE A 58 9.46 -15.15 -0.28
CA ILE A 58 8.11 -14.64 -0.60
C ILE A 58 7.21 -14.71 0.63
N LEU A 59 7.19 -15.85 1.31
CA LEU A 59 6.37 -16.05 2.51
C LEU A 59 6.73 -15.06 3.62
N THR A 60 8.02 -14.88 3.89
CA THR A 60 8.51 -13.91 4.88
C THR A 60 8.10 -12.50 4.50
N ALA A 61 8.28 -12.07 3.25
CA ALA A 61 7.90 -10.74 2.81
C ALA A 61 6.38 -10.47 2.98
N VAL A 62 5.54 -11.43 2.60
CA VAL A 62 4.08 -11.32 2.76
C VAL A 62 3.68 -11.23 4.23
N LEU A 63 4.25 -12.09 5.09
CA LEU A 63 3.99 -12.07 6.53
C LEU A 63 4.45 -10.76 7.17
N SER A 64 5.62 -10.23 6.79
CA SER A 64 6.10 -8.93 7.27
C SER A 64 5.16 -7.80 6.87
N ILE A 65 4.68 -7.76 5.62
CA ILE A 65 3.72 -6.75 5.16
C ILE A 65 2.40 -6.87 5.94
N MET A 66 1.87 -8.08 6.09
CA MET A 66 0.65 -8.31 6.88
C MET A 66 0.80 -7.86 8.33
N PHE A 67 1.95 -8.15 8.95
CA PHE A 67 2.26 -7.72 10.31
C PHE A 67 2.34 -6.18 10.42
N LEU A 68 3.04 -5.51 9.50
CA LEU A 68 3.16 -4.05 9.50
C LEU A 68 1.79 -3.36 9.38
N LEU A 69 0.90 -3.88 8.54
CA LEU A 69 -0.46 -3.37 8.38
C LEU A 69 -1.32 -3.65 9.63
N ALA A 70 -1.26 -4.86 10.18
CA ALA A 70 -2.03 -5.25 11.36
C ALA A 70 -1.59 -4.49 12.62
N ALA A 71 -0.29 -4.27 12.79
CA ALA A 71 0.29 -3.53 13.90
C ALA A 71 0.04 -2.01 13.82
N LYS A 72 -0.58 -1.52 12.74
CA LYS A 72 -0.71 -0.08 12.44
C LYS A 72 0.62 0.65 12.56
N ALA A 73 1.70 0.01 12.09
CA ALA A 73 3.05 0.55 12.14
C ALA A 73 3.15 1.90 11.42
N VAL A 74 2.38 2.06 10.33
CA VAL A 74 2.21 3.30 9.58
C VAL A 74 0.74 3.49 9.26
N PHE A 75 0.20 4.69 9.45
CA PHE A 75 -1.21 5.00 9.19
C PHE A 75 -1.42 6.46 8.81
N LEU A 76 -2.55 6.75 8.15
CA LEU A 76 -2.97 8.11 7.83
C LEU A 76 -3.98 8.61 8.87
N THR A 77 -3.86 9.89 9.24
CA THR A 77 -4.82 10.58 10.13
C THR A 77 -5.29 11.89 9.52
N ALA A 78 -6.55 12.26 9.75
CA ALA A 78 -7.15 13.49 9.22
C ALA A 78 -7.06 14.64 10.23
N VAL A 79 -6.67 15.81 9.76
CA VAL A 79 -6.52 17.02 10.58
C VAL A 79 -7.86 17.73 10.70
N ALA A 80 -8.54 17.50 11.82
CA ALA A 80 -9.91 17.98 12.04
C ALA A 80 -10.03 19.47 12.40
N SER A 81 -8.92 20.16 12.73
CA SER A 81 -8.95 21.55 13.21
C SER A 81 -7.73 22.35 12.77
N GLY A 82 -7.79 23.67 12.96
CA GLY A 82 -6.68 24.59 12.67
C GLY A 82 -5.61 24.68 13.78
N SER A 83 -5.62 23.83 14.82
CA SER A 83 -4.68 23.97 15.95
C SER A 83 -3.21 23.80 15.57
N MET A 84 -2.95 23.13 14.44
CA MET A 84 -1.61 22.85 13.92
C MET A 84 -1.19 23.76 12.76
N TYR A 85 -1.95 24.82 12.44
CA TYR A 85 -1.53 25.80 11.46
C TYR A 85 -0.27 26.54 11.96
N PRO A 86 0.75 26.83 11.11
CA PRO A 86 0.83 26.63 9.66
C PRO A 86 1.39 25.26 9.24
N THR A 87 1.77 24.38 10.18
CA THR A 87 2.34 23.07 9.85
C THR A 87 1.35 22.18 9.11
N TYR A 88 0.11 22.12 9.61
CA TYR A 88 -1.01 21.43 8.97
C TYR A 88 -2.18 22.38 8.75
N ASN A 89 -2.87 22.20 7.63
CA ASN A 89 -4.17 22.80 7.44
C ASN A 89 -5.25 21.84 7.94
N LYS A 90 -6.40 22.39 8.34
CA LYS A 90 -7.62 21.60 8.45
C LYS A 90 -7.85 20.88 7.11
N ASP A 91 -8.37 19.66 7.18
CA ASP A 91 -8.62 18.77 6.04
C ASP A 91 -7.37 18.15 5.40
N ASP A 92 -6.19 18.29 6.00
CA ASP A 92 -5.02 17.53 5.56
C ASP A 92 -5.07 16.07 6.03
N LEU A 93 -4.53 15.14 5.26
CA LEU A 93 -4.16 13.79 5.72
C LEU A 93 -2.66 13.75 6.02
N VAL A 94 -2.30 13.27 7.21
CA VAL A 94 -0.92 13.21 7.69
C VAL A 94 -0.50 11.76 7.86
N LEU A 95 0.70 11.43 7.40
CA LEU A 95 1.30 10.11 7.59
C LEU A 95 1.97 10.00 8.96
N MET A 96 1.53 9.03 9.75
CA MET A 96 1.99 8.76 11.11
C MET A 96 2.62 7.38 11.21
N GLN A 97 3.49 7.17 12.20
CA GLN A 97 4.14 5.90 12.49
C GLN A 97 4.17 5.58 13.99
N ASN A 98 4.14 4.29 14.31
CA ASN A 98 4.23 3.73 15.66
C ASN A 98 5.24 2.57 15.71
N ILE A 99 6.47 2.80 15.22
CA ILE A 99 7.48 1.74 15.06
C ILE A 99 8.48 1.74 16.22
N ASP A 100 9.08 2.88 16.52
CA ASP A 100 10.19 3.01 17.47
C ASP A 100 9.72 3.32 18.91
N GLY A 101 8.56 3.95 19.08
CA GLY A 101 8.06 4.40 20.39
C GLY A 101 8.97 5.45 21.05
N ILE A 102 9.89 6.04 20.29
CA ILE A 102 10.81 7.07 20.74
C ILE A 102 10.20 8.43 20.42
N TYR A 103 10.11 9.29 21.43
CA TYR A 103 9.53 10.62 21.33
C TYR A 103 10.55 11.67 21.79
N MET A 104 10.63 12.78 21.06
CA MET A 104 11.52 13.90 21.34
C MET A 104 10.76 15.23 21.29
N PRO A 105 11.22 16.27 22.01
CA PRO A 105 10.74 17.63 21.81
C PRO A 105 10.80 18.02 20.33
N GLY A 106 9.72 18.60 19.82
CA GLY A 106 9.56 18.95 18.41
C GLY A 106 8.80 17.90 17.57
N ASP A 107 8.68 16.65 18.03
CA ASP A 107 7.87 15.64 17.35
C ASP A 107 6.39 16.03 17.35
N ILE A 108 5.68 15.66 16.29
CA ILE A 108 4.22 15.84 16.22
C ILE A 108 3.57 14.50 16.47
N ILE A 109 2.76 14.41 17.51
CA ILE A 109 2.15 13.15 17.97
C ILE A 109 0.64 13.21 17.92
N MET A 110 0.03 12.07 17.62
CA MET A 110 -1.40 11.84 17.78
C MET A 110 -1.62 11.03 19.05
N PHE A 111 -2.46 11.51 19.95
CA PHE A 111 -2.68 10.90 21.26
C PHE A 111 -4.13 11.02 21.72
N LYS A 112 -4.49 10.20 22.71
CA LYS A 112 -5.78 10.26 23.38
C LYS A 112 -5.83 11.47 24.31
N ARG A 113 -6.78 12.37 24.09
CA ARG A 113 -7.00 13.51 24.98
C ARG A 113 -7.77 13.04 26.24
N PRO A 114 -7.49 13.57 27.44
CA PRO A 114 -8.14 13.08 28.68
C PRO A 114 -9.65 13.36 28.79
N ASP A 115 -10.15 14.42 28.15
CA ASP A 115 -11.52 14.93 28.29
C ASP A 115 -12.45 14.56 27.12
N THR A 116 -11.92 13.94 26.06
CA THR A 116 -12.71 13.51 24.90
C THR A 116 -12.20 12.17 24.36
N SER A 117 -13.10 11.40 23.76
CA SER A 117 -12.73 10.17 23.05
C SER A 117 -12.05 10.44 21.71
N LEU A 118 -12.10 11.68 21.22
CA LEU A 118 -11.48 12.05 19.95
C LEU A 118 -9.97 12.29 20.12
N PRO A 119 -9.13 11.65 19.29
CA PRO A 119 -7.69 11.87 19.31
C PRO A 119 -7.33 13.29 18.90
N VAL A 120 -6.24 13.81 19.44
CA VAL A 120 -5.68 15.13 19.10
C VAL A 120 -4.27 14.97 18.58
N THR A 121 -3.88 15.84 17.63
CA THR A 121 -2.54 15.86 17.06
C THR A 121 -1.86 17.18 17.40
N HIS A 122 -0.83 17.17 18.25
CA HIS A 122 -0.08 18.36 18.68
C HIS A 122 1.44 18.10 18.72
N ARG A 123 2.23 19.17 18.80
CA ARG A 123 3.69 19.09 18.88
C ARG A 123 4.15 18.94 20.33
N ILE A 124 5.13 18.06 20.56
CA ILE A 124 5.78 17.92 21.87
C ILE A 124 6.61 19.16 22.15
N THR A 125 6.32 19.83 23.26
CA THR A 125 7.12 20.96 23.75
C THR A 125 8.20 20.51 24.71
N SER A 126 7.91 19.54 25.57
CA SER A 126 8.86 18.99 26.53
C SER A 126 8.45 17.60 27.02
N ILE A 127 9.44 16.83 27.49
CA ILE A 127 9.27 15.51 28.07
C ILE A 127 9.89 15.55 29.46
N THR A 128 9.11 15.25 30.49
CA THR A 128 9.57 15.18 31.88
C THR A 128 9.19 13.84 32.51
N GLU A 129 9.66 13.58 33.73
CA GLU A 129 9.26 12.38 34.50
C GLU A 129 7.74 12.34 34.76
N GLU A 130 7.10 13.51 34.82
CA GLU A 130 5.66 13.63 35.07
C GLU A 130 4.80 13.42 33.81
N GLY A 131 5.42 13.31 32.63
CA GLY A 131 4.74 13.08 31.35
C GLY A 131 5.19 14.02 30.22
N ILE A 132 4.48 13.95 29.11
CA ILE A 132 4.76 14.71 27.89
C ILE A 132 3.85 15.95 27.85
N ARG A 133 4.43 17.11 27.57
CA ARG A 133 3.70 18.36 27.32
C ARG A 133 3.60 18.61 25.82
N THR A 134 2.44 19.06 25.39
CA THR A 134 2.13 19.33 23.98
C THR A 134 1.55 20.72 23.79
N ALA A 135 1.66 21.25 22.58
CA ALA A 135 1.03 22.49 22.15
C ALA A 135 0.64 22.40 20.67
N GLY A 136 -0.47 23.05 20.31
CA GLY A 136 -0.80 23.30 18.92
C GLY A 136 0.10 24.39 18.33
N ASP A 137 0.54 24.22 17.08
CA ASP A 137 1.43 25.19 16.42
C ASP A 137 0.79 26.57 16.17
N ALA A 138 -0.55 26.64 16.13
CA ALA A 138 -1.26 27.88 15.79
C ALA A 138 -1.18 28.93 16.89
N THR A 139 -1.29 28.51 18.16
CA THR A 139 -1.22 29.40 19.31
C THR A 139 0.10 29.26 20.07
N GLY A 140 0.76 28.09 19.96
CA GLY A 140 1.90 27.72 20.81
C GLY A 140 1.55 27.59 22.29
N GLN A 141 0.26 27.69 22.65
CA GLN A 141 -0.19 27.59 24.03
C GLN A 141 -0.10 26.14 24.49
N MET A 142 0.57 25.93 25.62
CA MET A 142 0.71 24.60 26.20
C MET A 142 -0.66 24.06 26.61
N ASP A 143 -0.90 22.80 26.25
CA ASP A 143 -2.08 22.07 26.68
C ASP A 143 -2.10 21.94 28.21
N TRP A 144 -3.29 22.09 28.80
CA TRP A 144 -3.46 22.02 30.26
C TRP A 144 -3.29 20.60 30.82
N TRP A 145 -3.30 19.57 29.95
CA TRP A 145 -3.07 18.18 30.31
C TRP A 145 -1.60 17.76 30.17
N LYS A 146 -1.31 16.53 30.61
CA LYS A 146 -0.06 15.80 30.35
C LYS A 146 -0.41 14.52 29.61
N VAL A 147 0.41 14.15 28.63
CA VAL A 147 0.23 12.95 27.81
C VAL A 147 1.16 11.85 28.33
N LYS A 148 0.64 10.65 28.54
CA LYS A 148 1.45 9.47 28.84
C LYS A 148 1.92 8.81 27.54
N LYS A 149 3.05 8.11 27.58
CA LYS A 149 3.56 7.43 26.37
C LYS A 149 2.57 6.39 25.85
N GLU A 150 1.88 5.72 26.75
CA GLU A 150 0.86 4.70 26.45
C GLU A 150 -0.39 5.27 25.75
N ASP A 151 -0.66 6.58 25.91
CA ASP A 151 -1.79 7.26 25.29
C ASP A 151 -1.46 7.79 23.88
N ILE A 152 -0.22 7.61 23.41
CA ILE A 152 0.21 8.03 22.08
C ILE A 152 -0.09 6.93 21.06
N PHE A 153 -0.83 7.30 20.01
CA PHE A 153 -1.15 6.42 18.89
C PHE A 153 -0.05 6.37 17.83
N GLY A 154 0.71 7.45 17.66
CA GLY A 154 1.86 7.51 16.76
C GLY A 154 2.42 8.93 16.59
N LYS A 155 3.57 9.02 15.92
CA LYS A 155 4.24 10.29 15.57
C LYS A 155 4.29 10.51 14.06
N ALA A 156 4.29 11.76 13.61
CA ALA A 156 4.34 12.11 12.20
C ALA A 156 5.65 11.69 11.56
N ILE A 157 5.58 11.16 10.33
CA ILE A 157 6.74 10.87 9.51
C ILE A 157 7.24 12.17 8.88
N LEU A 158 8.53 12.46 9.07
CA LEU A 158 9.20 13.62 8.51
C LEU A 158 10.14 13.22 7.36
N ILE A 159 10.07 13.92 6.24
CA ILE A 159 11.04 13.84 5.13
C ILE A 159 11.69 15.22 5.02
N ASN A 160 13.02 15.28 5.14
CA ASN A 160 13.79 16.54 5.16
C ASN A 160 13.25 17.56 6.19
N GLY A 161 12.87 17.06 7.38
CA GLY A 161 12.33 17.88 8.46
C GLY A 161 10.89 18.37 8.26
N LYS A 162 10.22 17.97 7.16
CA LYS A 162 8.83 18.33 6.88
C LYS A 162 7.92 17.11 6.99
N PRO A 163 6.74 17.24 7.60
CA PRO A 163 5.80 16.13 7.67
C PRO A 163 5.28 15.74 6.30
N VAL A 164 5.02 14.45 6.11
CA VAL A 164 4.40 13.91 4.90
C VAL A 164 2.89 14.14 4.97
N VAL A 165 2.39 14.99 4.08
CA VAL A 165 1.00 15.47 4.11
C VAL A 165 0.38 15.36 2.71
N ILE A 166 -0.84 14.84 2.66
CA ILE A 166 -1.71 14.85 1.48
C ILE A 166 -2.78 15.93 1.73
N LYS A 167 -2.67 17.03 0.99
CA LYS A 167 -3.48 18.24 1.20
C LYS A 167 -4.95 18.01 0.86
N GLU A 168 -5.86 18.51 1.70
CA GLU A 168 -7.33 18.49 1.49
C GLU A 168 -8.02 17.11 1.46
N TYR A 169 -7.29 15.99 1.48
CA TYR A 169 -7.90 14.66 1.46
C TYR A 169 -8.45 14.22 2.82
N GLY A 170 -8.14 14.94 3.90
CA GLY A 170 -8.68 14.71 5.25
C GLY A 170 -10.16 15.04 5.34
N ARG A 171 -10.67 15.95 4.50
CA ARG A 171 -12.10 16.33 4.43
C ARG A 171 -13.05 15.13 4.28
N PHE A 172 -12.56 14.05 3.67
CA PHE A 172 -13.32 12.82 3.43
C PHE A 172 -13.53 11.99 4.70
N PHE A 173 -12.82 12.31 5.79
CA PHE A 173 -12.78 11.54 7.04
C PHE A 173 -13.18 12.35 8.27
N ILE A 174 -13.39 13.66 8.14
CA ILE A 174 -13.77 14.56 9.24
C ILE A 174 -15.28 14.72 9.24
N ILE A 175 -15.92 14.49 10.39
CA ILE A 175 -17.35 14.74 10.61
C ILE A 175 -17.46 16.07 11.34
N GLU A 176 -18.08 17.08 10.73
CA GLU A 176 -18.33 18.37 11.36
C GLU A 176 -19.71 18.39 12.03
N ASN A 177 -19.71 18.64 13.34
CA ASN A 177 -20.94 18.64 14.11
C ASN A 177 -21.35 20.07 14.49
N LYS A 178 -22.23 20.65 13.67
CA LYS A 178 -23.25 21.62 14.09
C LYS A 178 -24.54 21.26 13.35
N GLU A 179 -25.24 20.22 13.82
CA GLU A 179 -26.47 19.65 13.21
C GLU A 179 -26.29 18.76 11.95
N GLN A 180 -25.14 18.07 11.87
CA GLN A 180 -24.79 17.00 10.92
C GLN A 180 -24.31 17.46 9.52
N ASP A 181 -23.05 17.87 9.43
CA ASP A 181 -22.30 17.83 8.17
C ASP A 181 -21.31 16.66 8.20
N PHE A 182 -21.56 15.65 7.37
CA PHE A 182 -20.84 14.37 7.38
C PHE A 182 -19.65 14.36 6.40
N GLY A 183 -19.12 15.53 6.07
CA GLY A 183 -18.15 15.69 4.99
C GLY A 183 -18.75 15.36 3.62
N PRO A 184 -17.94 15.21 2.56
CA PRO A 184 -18.44 15.00 1.19
C PRO A 184 -19.24 13.70 1.00
N PHE A 185 -19.24 12.78 1.97
CA PHE A 185 -20.04 11.54 1.94
C PHE A 185 -21.43 11.67 2.55
N GLY A 186 -21.79 12.81 3.15
CA GLY A 186 -23.15 13.06 3.64
C GLY A 186 -23.64 12.05 4.68
N LYS A 187 -24.96 11.98 4.92
CA LYS A 187 -25.59 11.19 6.00
C LYS A 187 -25.21 9.71 6.03
N ASP A 188 -24.69 9.19 4.92
CA ASP A 188 -24.23 7.83 4.75
C ASP A 188 -22.77 7.58 5.17
N TYR A 189 -22.04 8.58 5.68
CA TYR A 189 -20.65 8.42 6.14
C TYR A 189 -20.47 7.20 7.06
N ARG A 190 -21.42 6.97 7.98
CA ARG A 190 -21.38 5.81 8.87
C ARG A 190 -21.44 4.48 8.09
N ASN A 191 -22.25 4.42 7.04
CA ASN A 191 -22.36 3.24 6.18
C ASN A 191 -21.08 3.04 5.39
N TYR A 192 -20.49 4.10 4.83
CA TYR A 192 -19.20 4.03 4.16
C TYR A 192 -18.05 3.64 5.09
N PHE A 193 -18.01 4.20 6.30
CA PHE A 193 -17.01 3.84 7.31
C PHE A 193 -17.11 2.37 7.68
N LEU A 194 -18.32 1.88 7.99
CA LEU A 194 -18.58 0.47 8.27
C LEU A 194 -18.22 -0.40 7.07
N PHE A 195 -18.53 0.02 5.85
CA PHE A 195 -18.15 -0.68 4.63
C PHE A 195 -16.64 -0.80 4.47
N ILE A 196 -15.88 0.28 4.72
CA ILE A 196 -14.42 0.27 4.71
C ILE A 196 -13.86 -0.62 5.84
N GLU A 197 -14.47 -0.60 7.02
CA GLU A 197 -14.08 -1.45 8.14
C GLU A 197 -14.31 -2.94 7.82
N VAL A 198 -15.45 -3.27 7.23
CA VAL A 198 -15.77 -4.59 6.69
C VAL A 198 -14.72 -4.99 5.64
N ILE A 199 -14.45 -4.15 4.63
CA ILE A 199 -13.41 -4.43 3.62
C ILE A 199 -12.05 -4.71 4.28
N LYS A 200 -11.67 -3.93 5.30
CA LYS A 200 -10.41 -4.15 6.02
C LYS A 200 -10.39 -5.52 6.69
N VAL A 201 -11.44 -5.87 7.44
CA VAL A 201 -11.53 -7.16 8.14
C VAL A 201 -11.54 -8.33 7.16
N TYR A 202 -12.41 -8.30 6.14
CA TYR A 202 -12.47 -9.35 5.12
C TYR A 202 -11.20 -9.41 4.28
N GLY A 203 -10.54 -8.29 4.03
CA GLY A 203 -9.24 -8.22 3.37
C GLY A 203 -8.18 -9.04 4.10
N TYR A 204 -8.10 -8.91 5.44
CA TYR A 204 -7.20 -9.75 6.24
C TYR A 204 -7.59 -11.24 6.19
N VAL A 205 -8.89 -11.57 6.25
CA VAL A 205 -9.36 -12.96 6.17
C VAL A 205 -8.98 -13.58 4.82
N ILE A 206 -9.23 -12.88 3.72
CA ILE A 206 -8.88 -13.34 2.36
C ILE A 206 -7.37 -13.51 2.24
N ALA A 207 -6.56 -12.59 2.80
CA ALA A 207 -5.11 -12.71 2.78
C ALA A 207 -4.63 -13.97 3.52
N VAL A 208 -5.18 -14.27 4.70
CA VAL A 208 -4.87 -15.49 5.46
C VAL A 208 -5.27 -16.75 4.70
N LEU A 209 -6.48 -16.79 4.13
CA LEU A 209 -6.95 -17.93 3.32
C LEU A 209 -6.07 -18.14 2.07
N SER A 210 -5.70 -17.04 1.40
CA SER A 210 -4.82 -17.06 0.23
C SER A 210 -3.43 -17.58 0.60
N LEU A 211 -2.90 -17.17 1.75
CA LEU A 211 -1.62 -17.64 2.27
C LEU A 211 -1.66 -19.15 2.59
N PHE A 212 -2.74 -19.60 3.23
CA PHE A 212 -2.94 -21.01 3.53
C PHE A 212 -3.01 -21.85 2.24
N LEU A 213 -3.80 -21.41 1.26
CA LEU A 213 -3.89 -22.07 -0.04
C LEU A 213 -2.55 -22.09 -0.76
N TYR A 214 -1.81 -20.98 -0.75
CA TYR A 214 -0.46 -20.89 -1.32
C TYR A 214 0.50 -21.91 -0.69
N ILE A 215 0.49 -22.06 0.63
CA ILE A 215 1.32 -23.06 1.34
C ILE A 215 0.94 -24.48 0.92
N LEU A 216 -0.36 -24.79 0.81
CA LEU A 216 -0.83 -26.12 0.38
C LEU A 216 -0.41 -26.44 -1.05
N LEU A 217 -0.59 -25.50 -1.97
CA LEU A 217 -0.19 -25.65 -3.38
C LEU A 217 1.31 -25.81 -3.53
N THR A 218 2.09 -25.06 -2.77
CA THR A 218 3.56 -25.13 -2.79
C THR A 218 4.05 -26.47 -2.25
N LYS A 219 3.48 -26.97 -1.14
CA LYS A 219 3.78 -28.32 -0.62
C LYS A 219 3.46 -29.41 -1.64
N LYS A 220 2.30 -29.33 -2.31
CA LYS A 220 1.91 -30.28 -3.36
C LYS A 220 2.87 -30.24 -4.56
N ALA A 221 3.35 -29.06 -4.95
CA ALA A 221 4.30 -28.89 -6.04
C ALA A 221 5.68 -29.46 -5.72
N MET A 222 6.15 -29.35 -4.47
CA MET A 222 7.43 -29.92 -4.02
C MET A 222 7.40 -31.45 -3.83
N ALA A 223 6.22 -32.04 -3.64
CA ALA A 223 6.05 -33.49 -3.49
C ALA A 223 6.00 -34.26 -4.83
N LYS A 224 6.03 -33.56 -5.97
CA LYS A 224 5.99 -34.12 -7.32
C LYS A 224 7.36 -34.01 -7.98
#